data_AF-A0A1Q9TT83-F1
#
_entry.id   AF-A0A1Q9TT83-F1
#
_cell.length_a   1.000
_cell.length_b   1.000
_cell.length_c   1.000
_cell.angle_alpha   90.00
_cell.angle_beta   90.00
_cell.angle_gamma   90.00
#
_symmetry.space_group_name_H-M   'P 1'
#
loop_
_entity.id
_entity.type
_entity.pdbx_description
1 polymer ?
#
loop_
_entity_poly.entity_id
_entity_poly.type
_entity_poly.pdbx_seq_one_letter_code
_entity_poly.pdbx_strand_id
1 'polypeptide(L)'
;MEPTILEDGKKPFDIEFGHTDASGRWFDDMGIAHIEPPVTANDARIYNQIRADVGDTNRIAEQTGVRVEVLDRIKNHIFMSEHDVAVGPGEVRRGRFTPMTHIASWWIKAQTGRISDTELPAFHQWLEHESVESLLMEWGMPYLSSDPAAFSWDDLYEDYSPTPTADHYGAHNLAPSEARPNPWDHYREEWEAPRDRPNADLSNSEEIARAIFERFNK
;
A
#
# COMPACT_ATOMS: atom_id res chain seq x y z
N MET A 1 -13.29 -0.95 -28.64
CA MET A 1 -11.86 -1.28 -28.72
C MET A 1 -11.76 -2.72 -28.27
N GLU A 2 -11.18 -3.62 -29.07
CA GLU A 2 -11.13 -5.04 -28.70
C GLU A 2 -10.16 -5.26 -27.54
N PRO A 3 -10.53 -6.06 -26.52
CA PRO A 3 -9.67 -6.32 -25.36
C PRO A 3 -8.41 -7.07 -25.80
N THR A 4 -7.25 -6.56 -25.41
CA THR A 4 -5.95 -7.20 -25.67
C THR A 4 -5.75 -8.34 -24.69
N ILE A 5 -5.51 -9.55 -25.21
CA ILE A 5 -5.20 -10.75 -24.42
C ILE A 5 -3.75 -10.64 -23.93
N LEU A 6 -3.52 -10.86 -22.63
CA LEU A 6 -2.17 -10.96 -22.05
C LEU A 6 -1.49 -12.28 -22.48
N GLU A 7 -0.17 -12.27 -22.62
CA GLU A 7 0.62 -13.41 -23.13
C GLU A 7 0.53 -14.68 -22.27
N ASP A 8 0.00 -14.60 -21.04
CA ASP A 8 -0.11 -15.71 -20.09
C ASP A 8 -1.39 -16.56 -20.24
N GLY A 9 -2.25 -16.23 -21.23
CA GLY A 9 -3.48 -16.98 -21.47
C GLY A 9 -4.55 -16.83 -20.38
N LYS A 10 -4.33 -15.95 -19.37
CA LYS A 10 -5.38 -15.54 -18.45
C LYS A 10 -6.37 -14.71 -19.27
N LYS A 11 -7.66 -15.09 -19.22
CA LYS A 11 -8.70 -14.22 -19.78
C LYS A 11 -8.57 -12.88 -19.05
N PRO A 12 -8.48 -11.74 -19.77
CA PRO A 12 -8.60 -10.46 -19.09
C PRO A 12 -9.92 -10.53 -18.33
N PHE A 13 -9.89 -10.24 -17.02
CA PHE A 13 -11.10 -9.75 -16.40
C PHE A 13 -11.58 -8.62 -17.31
N ASP A 14 -12.84 -8.64 -17.74
CA ASP A 14 -13.41 -7.54 -18.54
C ASP A 14 -13.47 -6.31 -17.64
N ILE A 15 -12.33 -5.67 -17.40
CA ILE A 15 -12.24 -4.43 -16.69
C ILE A 15 -12.69 -3.39 -17.71
N GLU A 16 -13.99 -3.08 -17.71
CA GLU A 16 -14.61 -2.07 -18.58
C GLU A 16 -14.00 -0.65 -18.42
N PHE A 17 -13.07 -0.49 -17.48
CA PHE A 17 -12.48 0.76 -17.05
C PHE A 17 -10.96 0.67 -17.15
N GLY A 18 -10.37 1.23 -18.21
CA GLY A 18 -8.92 1.23 -18.39
C GLY A 18 -8.44 0.24 -19.45
N HIS A 19 -7.11 0.13 -19.57
CA HIS A 19 -6.44 -0.75 -20.51
C HIS A 19 -5.03 -1.11 -20.03
N THR A 20 -4.53 -2.27 -20.44
CA THR A 20 -3.12 -2.65 -20.26
C THR A 20 -2.36 -2.34 -21.54
N ASP A 21 -1.21 -1.68 -21.44
CA ASP A 21 -0.36 -1.43 -22.58
C ASP A 21 0.49 -2.66 -22.95
N ALA A 22 1.27 -2.56 -24.03
CA ALA A 22 2.12 -3.65 -24.49
C ALA A 22 3.25 -4.03 -23.50
N SER A 23 3.49 -3.23 -22.46
CA SER A 23 4.47 -3.52 -21.41
C SER A 23 3.85 -4.23 -20.19
N GLY A 24 2.54 -4.51 -20.21
CA GLY A 24 1.82 -5.08 -19.08
C GLY A 24 1.40 -4.05 -18.03
N ARG A 25 1.62 -2.75 -18.28
CA ARG A 25 1.25 -1.67 -17.36
C ARG A 25 -0.22 -1.31 -17.55
N TRP A 26 -0.97 -1.24 -16.44
CA TRP A 26 -2.40 -0.90 -16.49
C TRP A 26 -2.64 0.59 -16.29
N PHE A 27 -3.54 1.16 -17.09
CA PHE A 27 -3.96 2.56 -17.05
C PHE A 27 -5.46 2.65 -16.88
N ASP A 28 -5.92 3.55 -16.01
CA ASP A 28 -7.35 3.84 -15.87
C ASP A 28 -7.92 4.68 -17.03
N ASP A 29 -9.22 4.99 -16.98
CA ASP A 29 -9.89 5.81 -18.01
C ASP A 29 -9.44 7.29 -18.04
N MET A 30 -8.68 7.73 -17.03
CA MET A 30 -8.04 9.04 -16.96
C MET A 30 -6.58 9.00 -17.43
N GLY A 31 -6.07 7.83 -17.84
CA GLY A 31 -4.68 7.64 -18.26
C GLY A 31 -3.69 7.57 -17.10
N ILE A 32 -4.15 7.31 -15.87
CA ILE A 32 -3.30 7.14 -14.69
C ILE A 32 -2.81 5.70 -14.65
N ALA A 33 -1.49 5.54 -14.59
CA ALA A 33 -0.87 4.23 -14.46
C ALA A 33 -0.93 3.67 -13.03
N HIS A 34 -1.19 2.38 -12.91
CA HIS A 34 -1.17 1.64 -11.66
C HIS A 34 -0.24 0.42 -11.75
N ILE A 35 0.21 -0.09 -10.61
CA ILE A 35 1.13 -1.24 -10.53
C ILE A 35 0.52 -2.48 -11.18
N GLU A 36 -0.76 -2.73 -10.92
CA GLU A 36 -1.55 -3.83 -11.48
C GLU A 36 -2.97 -3.36 -11.81
N PRO A 37 -3.71 -4.12 -12.63
CA PRO A 37 -5.13 -3.91 -12.80
C PRO A 37 -5.89 -4.05 -11.46
N PRO A 38 -6.89 -3.21 -11.18
CA PRO A 38 -7.76 -3.38 -10.03
C PRO A 38 -8.61 -4.65 -10.17
N VAL A 39 -9.07 -5.19 -9.05
CA VAL A 39 -10.04 -6.30 -9.05
C VAL A 39 -11.36 -5.88 -9.70
N THR A 40 -11.80 -4.64 -9.47
CA THR A 40 -13.02 -4.10 -10.08
C THR A 40 -12.84 -2.67 -10.58
N ALA A 41 -13.57 -2.33 -11.66
CA ALA A 41 -13.68 -0.96 -12.15
C ALA A 41 -14.23 0.01 -11.10
N ASN A 42 -15.10 -0.47 -10.21
CA ASN A 42 -15.71 0.34 -9.18
C ASN A 42 -14.67 0.84 -8.16
N ASP A 43 -13.71 0.00 -7.78
CA ASP A 43 -12.65 0.39 -6.83
C ASP A 43 -11.78 1.51 -7.38
N ALA A 44 -11.41 1.42 -8.66
CA ALA A 44 -10.66 2.47 -9.33
C ALA A 44 -11.43 3.80 -9.43
N ARG A 45 -12.75 3.73 -9.69
CA ARG A 45 -13.62 4.93 -9.65
C ARG A 45 -13.68 5.56 -8.26
N ILE A 46 -13.75 4.76 -7.19
CA ILE A 46 -13.74 5.29 -5.81
C ILE A 46 -12.39 5.93 -5.50
N TYR A 47 -11.28 5.33 -5.92
CA TYR A 47 -9.95 5.94 -5.78
C TYR A 47 -9.88 7.30 -6.51
N ASN A 48 -10.44 7.40 -7.72
CA ASN A 48 -10.53 8.68 -8.43
C ASN A 48 -11.40 9.72 -7.70
N GLN A 49 -12.47 9.30 -7.02
CA GLN A 49 -13.25 10.20 -6.16
C GLN A 49 -12.43 10.66 -4.95
N ILE A 50 -11.72 9.76 -4.27
CA ILE A 50 -10.85 10.10 -3.12
C ILE A 50 -9.77 11.11 -3.54
N ARG A 51 -9.14 10.92 -4.69
CA ARG A 51 -8.13 11.85 -5.25
C ARG A 51 -8.70 13.25 -5.49
N ALA A 52 -9.95 13.33 -5.96
CA ALA A 52 -10.63 14.60 -6.24
C ALA A 52 -11.22 15.25 -4.97
N ASP A 53 -11.41 14.48 -3.90
CA ASP A 53 -12.03 14.97 -2.67
C ASP A 53 -11.05 15.80 -1.85
N VAL A 54 -11.40 17.04 -1.55
CA VAL A 54 -10.56 17.95 -0.76
C VAL A 54 -11.11 18.07 0.66
N GLY A 55 -10.23 17.95 1.65
CA GLY A 55 -10.56 18.06 3.06
C GLY A 55 -11.17 16.79 3.68
N ASP A 56 -11.17 15.68 2.95
CA ASP A 56 -11.47 14.35 3.48
C ASP A 56 -10.55 13.97 4.65
N THR A 57 -9.27 14.31 4.59
CA THR A 57 -8.31 14.10 5.69
C THR A 57 -8.70 14.86 6.97
N ASN A 58 -9.21 16.09 6.85
CA ASN A 58 -9.76 16.82 8.00
C ASN A 58 -10.99 16.12 8.58
N ARG A 59 -11.91 15.67 7.72
CA ARG A 59 -13.10 14.94 8.17
C ARG A 59 -12.73 13.62 8.85
N ILE A 60 -11.76 12.88 8.31
CA ILE A 60 -11.27 11.64 8.93
C ILE A 60 -10.61 11.95 10.28
N ALA A 61 -9.81 13.00 10.38
CA ALA A 61 -9.20 13.41 11.64
C ALA A 61 -10.24 13.70 12.73
N GLU A 62 -11.32 14.40 12.39
CA GLU A 62 -12.42 14.68 13.32
C GLU A 62 -13.10 13.40 13.84
N GLN A 63 -13.21 12.36 13.00
CA GLN A 63 -13.86 11.10 13.36
C GLN A 63 -12.93 10.12 14.11
N THR A 64 -11.63 10.16 13.83
CA THR A 64 -10.67 9.14 14.29
C THR A 64 -9.70 9.64 15.36
N GLY A 65 -9.51 10.96 15.47
CA GLY A 65 -8.48 11.56 16.31
C GLY A 65 -7.06 11.49 15.75
N VAL A 66 -6.87 10.91 14.55
CA VAL A 66 -5.57 10.89 13.87
C VAL A 66 -5.21 12.29 13.40
N ARG A 67 -3.93 12.65 13.48
CA ARG A 67 -3.43 13.95 13.02
C ARG A 67 -3.66 14.15 11.51
N VAL A 68 -4.16 15.33 11.14
CA VAL A 68 -4.40 15.70 9.74
C VAL A 68 -3.14 15.59 8.91
N GLU A 69 -1.98 16.01 9.44
CA GLU A 69 -0.73 15.97 8.69
C GLU A 69 -0.27 14.53 8.37
N VAL A 70 -0.60 13.58 9.25
CA VAL A 70 -0.35 12.14 9.00
C VAL A 70 -1.30 11.63 7.91
N LEU A 71 -2.59 11.98 7.99
CA LEU A 71 -3.59 11.59 7.00
C LEU A 71 -3.31 12.18 5.62
N ASP A 72 -2.83 13.42 5.54
CA ASP A 72 -2.42 14.06 4.28
C ASP A 72 -1.25 13.31 3.64
N ARG A 73 -0.25 12.90 4.45
CA ARG A 73 0.87 12.10 3.96
C ARG A 73 0.40 10.72 3.47
N ILE A 74 -0.41 10.02 4.25
CA ILE A 74 -0.97 8.71 3.88
C ILE A 74 -1.80 8.85 2.59
N LYS A 75 -2.64 9.88 2.49
CA LYS A 75 -3.42 10.13 1.28
C LYS A 75 -2.52 10.31 0.06
N ASN A 76 -1.47 11.11 0.21
CA ASN A 76 -0.52 11.34 -0.87
C ASN A 76 0.22 10.06 -1.25
N HIS A 77 0.64 9.26 -0.27
CA HIS A 77 1.31 7.97 -0.46
C HIS A 77 0.42 6.97 -1.20
N ILE A 78 -0.79 6.73 -0.70
CA ILE A 78 -1.66 5.66 -1.21
C ILE A 78 -2.40 6.03 -2.49
N PHE A 79 -2.90 7.25 -2.59
CA PHE A 79 -3.80 7.62 -3.70
C PHE A 79 -3.11 8.47 -4.78
N MET A 80 -2.12 9.29 -4.44
CA MET A 80 -1.65 10.35 -5.35
C MET A 80 -0.32 10.03 -6.02
N SER A 81 0.63 9.47 -5.26
CA SER A 81 2.01 9.27 -5.69
C SER A 81 2.16 8.03 -6.56
N GLU A 82 3.10 8.11 -7.51
CA GLU A 82 3.60 6.92 -8.19
C GLU A 82 4.83 6.39 -7.44
N HIS A 83 4.92 5.07 -7.36
CA HIS A 83 5.99 4.34 -6.71
C HIS A 83 6.62 3.36 -7.67
N ASP A 84 7.88 3.02 -7.41
CA ASP A 84 8.55 1.90 -8.03
C ASP A 84 8.34 0.68 -7.12
N VAL A 85 7.61 -0.33 -7.60
CA VAL A 85 7.21 -1.52 -6.85
C VAL A 85 7.80 -2.76 -7.50
N ALA A 86 8.52 -3.55 -6.70
CA ALA A 86 8.96 -4.87 -7.13
C ALA A 86 7.75 -5.81 -7.21
N VAL A 87 7.51 -6.37 -8.40
CA VAL A 87 6.39 -7.27 -8.71
C VAL A 87 6.87 -8.70 -8.98
N GLY A 88 8.19 -8.91 -8.97
CA GLY A 88 8.82 -10.19 -9.18
C GLY A 88 10.34 -10.09 -9.11
N PRO A 89 11.06 -11.22 -9.28
CA PRO A 89 12.51 -11.29 -9.21
C PRO A 89 13.16 -10.38 -10.27
N GLY A 90 13.82 -9.30 -9.84
CA GLY A 90 14.44 -8.32 -10.73
C GLY A 90 13.46 -7.49 -11.57
N GLU A 91 12.16 -7.57 -11.30
CA GLU A 91 11.11 -6.84 -12.02
C GLU A 91 10.54 -5.73 -11.15
N VAL A 92 10.60 -4.49 -11.64
CA VAL A 92 10.06 -3.31 -10.98
C VAL A 92 9.09 -2.61 -11.92
N ARG A 93 7.90 -2.30 -11.44
CA ARG A 93 6.89 -1.51 -12.15
C ARG A 93 6.73 -0.16 -11.48
N ARG A 94 6.62 0.88 -12.29
CA ARG A 94 6.32 2.23 -11.82
C ARG A 94 4.83 2.52 -11.97
N GLY A 95 4.18 3.05 -10.94
CA GLY A 95 2.77 3.46 -11.01
C GLY A 95 2.18 3.75 -9.65
N ARG A 96 0.91 4.15 -9.61
CA ARG A 96 0.17 4.25 -8.35
C ARG A 96 -0.19 2.87 -7.82
N PHE A 97 -0.34 2.73 -6.51
CA PHE A 97 -0.83 1.48 -5.94
C PHE A 97 -2.18 1.08 -6.53
N THR A 98 -2.34 -0.24 -6.68
CA THR A 98 -3.55 -0.84 -7.24
C THR A 98 -4.74 -0.57 -6.31
N PRO A 99 -5.89 -0.11 -6.83
CA PRO A 99 -7.07 0.15 -6.01
C PRO A 99 -7.55 -1.09 -5.28
N MET A 100 -7.65 -1.00 -3.94
CA MET A 100 -8.16 -2.07 -3.09
C MET A 100 -9.53 -1.71 -2.51
N THR A 101 -10.49 -2.63 -2.63
CA THR A 101 -11.89 -2.44 -2.21
C THR A 101 -12.03 -2.07 -0.74
N HIS A 102 -11.27 -2.72 0.15
CA HIS A 102 -11.37 -2.50 1.59
C HIS A 102 -10.82 -1.13 2.00
N ILE A 103 -9.68 -0.71 1.45
CA ILE A 103 -9.12 0.64 1.64
C ILE A 103 -10.09 1.71 1.14
N ALA A 104 -10.65 1.53 -0.07
CA ALA A 104 -11.65 2.44 -0.63
C ALA A 104 -12.86 2.60 0.32
N SER A 105 -13.39 1.47 0.79
CA SER A 105 -14.53 1.41 1.70
C SER A 105 -14.23 2.10 3.04
N TRP A 106 -13.10 1.78 3.67
CA TRP A 106 -12.72 2.37 4.95
C TRP A 106 -12.52 3.88 4.84
N TRP A 107 -11.82 4.37 3.81
CA TRP A 107 -11.58 5.80 3.63
C TRP A 107 -12.90 6.57 3.52
N ILE A 108 -13.82 6.13 2.66
CA ILE A 108 -15.15 6.74 2.48
C ILE A 108 -15.98 6.68 3.77
N LYS A 109 -15.98 5.55 4.46
CA LYS A 109 -16.72 5.39 5.72
C LYS A 109 -16.15 6.29 6.81
N ALA A 110 -14.83 6.34 6.97
CA ALA A 110 -14.16 7.18 7.96
C ALA A 110 -14.46 8.66 7.72
N GLN A 111 -14.36 9.14 6.47
CA GLN A 111 -14.63 10.56 6.18
C GLN A 111 -16.10 10.96 6.31
N THR A 112 -17.03 9.99 6.31
CA THR A 112 -18.47 10.23 6.46
C THR A 112 -19.01 9.87 7.85
N GLY A 113 -18.14 9.50 8.80
CA GLY A 113 -18.54 9.09 10.16
C GLY A 113 -19.35 7.78 10.19
N ARG A 114 -19.17 6.92 9.18
CA ARG A 114 -19.89 5.64 9.00
C ARG A 114 -19.02 4.40 9.20
N ILE A 115 -17.77 4.58 9.60
CA ILE A 115 -16.91 3.45 9.97
C ILE A 115 -17.44 2.83 11.26
N SER A 116 -17.63 1.51 11.29
CA SER A 116 -18.15 0.84 12.47
C SER A 116 -17.07 0.62 13.53
N ASP A 117 -17.49 0.38 14.78
CA ASP A 117 -16.57 0.01 15.88
C ASP A 117 -15.77 -1.27 15.59
N THR A 118 -16.27 -2.14 14.71
CA THR A 118 -15.58 -3.36 14.30
C THR A 118 -14.58 -3.13 13.17
N GLU A 119 -14.79 -2.09 12.35
CA GLU A 119 -13.91 -1.72 11.24
C GLU A 119 -12.82 -0.75 11.70
N LEU A 120 -13.11 0.11 12.67
CA LEU A 120 -12.21 1.16 13.14
C LEU A 120 -10.84 0.62 13.60
N PRO A 121 -10.73 -0.49 14.36
CA PRO A 121 -9.42 -1.03 14.72
C PRO A 121 -8.59 -1.47 13.52
N ALA A 122 -9.22 -2.12 12.53
CA ALA A 122 -8.51 -2.58 11.33
C ALA A 122 -8.08 -1.39 10.45
N PHE A 123 -8.94 -0.37 10.32
CA PHE A 123 -8.58 0.86 9.62
C PHE A 123 -7.46 1.62 10.34
N HIS A 124 -7.51 1.70 11.67
CA HIS A 124 -6.46 2.35 12.45
C HIS A 124 -5.13 1.60 12.31
N GLN A 125 -5.16 0.27 12.36
CA GLN A 125 -3.97 -0.57 12.12
C GLN A 125 -3.39 -0.40 10.69
N TRP A 126 -4.26 -0.24 9.69
CA TRP A 126 -3.84 0.13 8.34
C TRP A 126 -3.18 1.52 8.33
N LEU A 127 -3.76 2.52 8.99
CA LEU A 127 -3.13 3.85 9.10
C LEU A 127 -1.77 3.80 9.82
N GLU A 128 -1.61 2.95 10.84
CA GLU A 128 -0.31 2.72 11.49
C GLU A 128 0.73 2.24 10.49
N HIS A 129 0.40 1.21 9.69
CA HIS A 129 1.25 0.68 8.62
C HIS A 129 1.68 1.79 7.66
N GLU A 130 0.71 2.47 7.04
CA GLU A 130 0.96 3.49 6.03
C GLU A 130 1.72 4.70 6.58
N SER A 131 1.50 5.05 7.85
CA SER A 131 2.16 6.20 8.48
C SER A 131 3.68 6.03 8.56
N VAL A 132 4.16 4.79 8.69
CA VAL A 132 5.57 4.43 8.77
C VAL A 132 6.13 4.07 7.38
N GLU A 133 5.41 3.26 6.60
CA GLU A 133 5.84 2.86 5.25
C GLU A 133 6.12 4.08 4.37
N SER A 134 5.20 5.05 4.36
CA SER A 134 5.33 6.27 3.57
C SER A 134 6.62 7.05 3.87
N LEU A 135 7.02 7.12 5.14
CA LEU A 135 8.25 7.81 5.56
C LEU A 135 9.50 7.04 5.17
N LEU A 136 9.50 5.71 5.34
CA LEU A 136 10.62 4.87 4.93
C LEU A 136 10.88 5.01 3.42
N MET A 137 9.81 5.01 2.62
CA MET A 137 9.89 5.21 1.17
C MET A 137 10.32 6.62 0.80
N GLU A 138 9.81 7.65 1.49
CA GLU A 138 10.25 9.04 1.30
C GLU A 138 11.76 9.21 1.54
N TRP A 139 12.32 8.45 2.48
CA TRP A 139 13.76 8.46 2.77
C TRP A 139 14.60 7.55 1.87
N GLY A 140 13.99 6.93 0.86
CA GLY A 140 14.69 6.20 -0.20
C GLY A 140 14.74 4.69 -0.02
N MET A 141 14.04 4.12 0.97
CA MET A 141 13.87 2.67 1.07
C MET A 141 12.91 2.20 -0.04
N PRO A 142 13.20 1.12 -0.79
CA PRO A 142 12.26 0.60 -1.77
C PRO A 142 11.00 0.05 -1.08
N TYR A 143 9.86 0.05 -1.76
CA TYR A 143 8.61 -0.54 -1.24
C TYR A 143 8.81 -2.02 -0.86
N LEU A 144 9.36 -2.80 -1.79
CA LEU A 144 9.83 -4.17 -1.64
C LEU A 144 11.20 -4.30 -2.29
N SER A 145 12.05 -5.19 -1.78
CA SER A 145 13.30 -5.53 -2.48
C SER A 145 12.98 -6.24 -3.80
N SER A 146 13.62 -5.84 -4.90
CA SER A 146 13.56 -6.53 -6.19
C SER A 146 14.57 -7.68 -6.31
N ASP A 147 15.36 -7.95 -5.28
CA ASP A 147 16.33 -9.04 -5.31
C ASP A 147 15.61 -10.40 -5.46
N PRO A 148 16.06 -11.31 -6.35
CA PRO A 148 15.44 -12.62 -6.49
C PRO A 148 15.33 -13.43 -5.20
N ALA A 149 16.24 -13.24 -4.25
CA ALA A 149 16.17 -13.90 -2.94
C ALA A 149 15.00 -13.40 -2.07
N ALA A 150 14.41 -12.25 -2.40
CA ALA A 150 13.23 -11.71 -1.72
C ALA A 150 11.89 -12.23 -2.29
N PHE A 151 11.92 -13.24 -3.17
CA PHE A 151 10.72 -13.83 -3.77
C PHE A 151 10.77 -15.35 -3.73
N SER A 152 9.59 -15.97 -3.64
CA SER A 152 9.41 -17.41 -3.82
C SER A 152 8.25 -17.67 -4.77
N TRP A 153 8.39 -18.68 -5.62
CA TRP A 153 7.27 -19.15 -6.43
C TRP A 153 6.15 -19.70 -5.54
N ASP A 154 4.92 -19.26 -5.78
CA ASP A 154 3.71 -19.75 -5.12
C ASP A 154 2.89 -20.58 -6.12
N ASP A 155 2.84 -21.90 -5.89
CA ASP A 155 2.12 -22.85 -6.73
C ASP A 155 0.60 -22.63 -6.73
N LEU A 156 0.03 -21.99 -5.70
CA LEU A 156 -1.41 -21.72 -5.62
C LEU A 156 -1.81 -20.61 -6.59
N TYR A 157 -0.96 -19.59 -6.70
CA TYR A 157 -1.21 -18.42 -7.55
C TYR A 157 -0.51 -18.51 -8.91
N GLU A 158 0.36 -19.51 -9.09
CA GLU A 158 1.23 -19.68 -10.26
C GLU A 158 2.01 -18.38 -10.55
N ASP A 159 2.56 -17.77 -9.49
CA ASP A 159 3.26 -16.49 -9.55
C ASP A 159 4.31 -16.35 -8.44
N TYR A 160 5.19 -15.36 -8.54
CA TYR A 160 6.15 -15.02 -7.48
C TYR A 160 5.49 -14.21 -6.37
N SER A 161 5.62 -14.71 -5.14
CA SER A 161 5.19 -14.01 -3.93
C SER A 161 6.37 -13.40 -3.18
N PRO A 162 6.26 -12.15 -2.68
CA PRO A 162 7.30 -11.54 -1.87
C PRO A 162 7.57 -12.34 -0.59
N THR A 163 8.83 -12.68 -0.37
CA THR A 163 9.34 -13.36 0.83
C THR A 163 10.62 -12.65 1.28
N PRO A 164 10.52 -11.54 2.04
CA PRO A 164 11.69 -10.73 2.41
C PRO A 164 12.67 -11.56 3.24
N THR A 165 13.97 -11.27 3.10
CA THR A 165 15.07 -11.92 3.84
C THR A 165 15.81 -10.94 4.73
N ALA A 166 16.75 -11.42 5.52
CA ALA A 166 17.58 -10.56 6.39
C ALA A 166 18.39 -9.50 5.63
N ASP A 167 18.71 -9.75 4.36
CA ASP A 167 19.51 -8.85 3.52
C ASP A 167 18.67 -8.17 2.42
N HIS A 168 17.44 -8.64 2.20
CA HIS A 168 16.58 -8.17 1.11
C HIS A 168 15.14 -7.92 1.62
N TYR A 169 14.87 -6.68 1.97
CA TYR A 169 13.58 -6.19 2.48
C TYR A 169 13.26 -4.82 1.86
N GLY A 170 12.02 -4.37 2.03
CA GLY A 170 11.60 -3.01 1.73
C GLY A 170 10.79 -2.40 2.86
N ALA A 171 10.33 -1.17 2.64
CA ALA A 171 9.51 -0.39 3.56
C ALA A 171 8.26 -1.16 4.00
N HIS A 172 7.60 -1.83 3.06
CA HIS A 172 6.39 -2.62 3.32
C HIS A 172 6.64 -3.76 4.31
N ASN A 173 7.84 -4.33 4.28
CA ASN A 173 8.20 -5.43 5.16
C ASN A 173 8.59 -4.98 6.56
N LEU A 174 8.98 -3.72 6.74
CA LEU A 174 9.46 -3.18 8.02
C LEU A 174 8.41 -2.30 8.73
N ALA A 175 7.41 -1.80 8.01
CA ALA A 175 6.29 -1.08 8.59
C ALA A 175 5.49 -1.96 9.57
N PRO A 176 4.77 -1.39 10.56
CA PRO A 176 3.88 -2.14 11.43
C PRO A 176 2.93 -3.02 10.61
N SER A 177 2.80 -4.30 10.94
CA SER A 177 1.92 -5.21 10.17
C SER A 177 0.47 -4.77 10.30
N GLU A 178 -0.22 -4.67 9.16
CA GLU A 178 -1.67 -4.40 9.09
C GLU A 178 -2.56 -5.61 9.43
N ALA A 179 -2.00 -6.83 9.42
CA ALA A 179 -2.77 -8.08 9.53
C ALA A 179 -2.59 -8.84 10.86
N ARG A 180 -1.76 -8.36 11.80
CA ARG A 180 -1.34 -9.13 13.00
C ARG A 180 -1.76 -8.43 14.29
N PRO A 181 -2.22 -9.16 15.33
CA PRO A 181 -2.62 -8.53 16.60
C PRO A 181 -1.50 -7.72 17.27
N ASN A 182 -0.25 -8.16 17.18
CA ASN A 182 0.91 -7.34 17.49
C ASN A 182 1.56 -6.92 16.17
N PRO A 183 1.66 -5.61 15.89
CA PRO A 183 2.16 -5.12 14.60
C PRO A 183 3.59 -5.58 14.29
N TRP A 184 4.39 -5.92 15.30
CA TRP A 184 5.79 -6.27 15.13
C TRP A 184 6.07 -7.78 15.05
N ASP A 185 5.06 -8.64 15.19
CA ASP A 185 5.24 -10.11 15.18
C ASP A 185 5.71 -10.68 13.82
N HIS A 186 5.71 -9.86 12.76
CA HIS A 186 6.25 -10.25 11.46
C HIS A 186 7.78 -10.09 11.38
N TYR A 187 8.38 -9.35 12.32
CA TYR A 187 9.84 -9.25 12.40
C TYR A 187 10.41 -10.63 12.74
N ARG A 188 11.38 -11.04 11.93
CA ARG A 188 12.09 -12.32 12.12
C ARG A 188 13.01 -12.23 13.33
N GLU A 189 13.46 -13.37 13.87
CA GLU A 189 14.39 -13.36 15.01
C GLU A 189 15.67 -12.58 14.72
N GLU A 190 16.11 -12.56 13.46
CA GLU A 190 17.28 -11.78 13.01
C GLU A 190 17.00 -10.28 12.87
N TRP A 191 15.72 -9.86 12.92
CA TRP A 191 15.31 -8.47 12.85
C TRP A 191 15.01 -7.95 14.26
N GLU A 192 15.81 -7.01 14.74
CA GLU A 192 15.47 -6.33 16.00
C GLU A 192 14.27 -5.41 15.74
N ALA A 193 13.10 -5.79 16.25
CA ALA A 193 11.88 -5.00 16.12
C ALA A 193 11.99 -3.63 16.83
N PRO A 194 11.27 -2.60 16.33
CA PRO A 194 11.02 -1.38 17.08
C PRO A 194 10.34 -1.72 18.41
N ARG A 195 10.74 -0.99 19.47
CA ARG A 195 10.13 -1.16 20.80
C ARG A 195 8.90 -0.28 20.97
N ASP A 196 8.91 0.86 20.31
CA ASP A 196 7.86 1.85 20.41
C ASP A 196 6.63 1.40 19.62
N ARG A 197 5.46 1.71 20.17
CA ARG A 197 4.19 1.50 19.49
C ARG A 197 3.69 2.83 18.93
N PRO A 198 2.98 2.82 17.79
CA PRO A 198 2.31 4.02 17.32
C PRO A 198 1.37 4.59 18.39
N ASN A 199 1.40 5.91 18.55
CA ASN A 199 0.42 6.64 19.34
C ASN A 199 -0.95 6.54 18.66
N ALA A 200 -2.04 6.66 19.43
CA ALA A 200 -3.39 6.61 18.86
C ALA A 200 -3.62 7.68 17.76
N ASP A 201 -2.98 8.85 17.89
CA ASP A 201 -3.04 9.94 16.90
C ASP A 201 -1.94 9.86 15.82
N LEU A 202 -1.08 8.83 15.88
CA LEU A 202 0.07 8.60 15.00
C LEU A 202 1.14 9.70 15.04
N SER A 203 1.19 10.48 16.12
CA SER A 203 2.15 11.59 16.25
C SER A 203 3.62 11.17 16.32
N ASN A 204 3.91 9.92 16.68
CA ASN A 204 5.27 9.38 16.77
C ASN A 204 5.69 8.51 15.57
N SER A 205 4.92 8.50 14.47
CA SER A 205 5.28 7.69 13.28
C SER A 205 6.66 8.04 12.72
N GLU A 206 7.09 9.30 12.80
CA GLU A 206 8.43 9.70 12.34
C GLU A 206 9.55 9.15 13.23
N GLU A 207 9.37 9.13 14.54
CA GLU A 207 10.34 8.55 15.47
C GLU A 207 10.48 7.04 15.23
N ILE A 208 9.36 6.34 15.07
CA ILE A 208 9.32 4.91 14.75
C ILE A 208 10.01 4.63 13.42
N ALA A 209 9.60 5.35 12.36
CA ALA A 209 10.20 5.20 11.03
C ALA A 209 11.70 5.46 11.08
N ARG A 210 12.15 6.49 11.79
CA ARG A 210 13.57 6.86 11.89
C ARG A 210 14.39 5.77 12.58
N ALA A 211 13.87 5.21 13.67
CA ALA A 211 14.51 4.09 14.36
C ALA A 211 14.64 2.84 13.46
N ILE A 212 13.63 2.56 12.63
CA ILE A 212 13.68 1.51 11.62
C ILE A 212 14.74 1.86 10.56
N PHE A 213 14.64 3.05 9.96
CA PHE A 213 15.49 3.46 8.85
C PHE A 213 16.97 3.45 9.24
N GLU A 214 17.34 4.02 10.39
CA GLU A 214 18.74 4.04 10.85
C GLU A 214 19.31 2.64 11.14
N ARG A 215 18.44 1.67 11.45
CA ARG A 215 18.84 0.28 11.73
C ARG A 215 19.04 -0.53 10.45
N PHE A 216 18.18 -0.33 9.46
CA PHE A 216 18.10 -1.16 8.26
C PHE A 216 18.69 -0.47 7.00
N ASN A 217 18.85 0.84 6.97
CA ASN A 217 19.52 1.53 5.88
C ASN A 217 21.04 1.53 6.13
N LYS A 218 21.74 0.48 5.66
CA LYS A 218 23.21 0.34 5.74
C LYS A 218 23.89 0.58 4.39
#